data_AF-A0A1C7MTP2-F1
#
_entry.id   AF-A0A1C7MTP2-F1
#
_cell.length_a   1.000
_cell.length_b   1.000
_cell.length_c   1.000
_cell.angle_alpha   90.00
_cell.angle_beta   90.00
_cell.angle_gamma   90.00
#
_symmetry.space_group_name_H-M   'P 1'
#
loop_
_entity.id
_entity.type
_entity.pdbx_description
1 polymer ?
#
loop_
_entity_poly.entity_id
_entity_poly.type
_entity_poly.pdbx_seq_one_letter_code
_entity_poly.pdbx_strand_id
1 'polypeptide(L)'
;EEEKDKPNDPSIETNLPEPIENATAQKQVEEEEEEQTEQPKVESLAAAVSSADTADIGSRFYIKRHIIVGNVSKFIIPERRDPSLKQFTHKWMIYVVEPPQSKESISAFITCVRFYLHPSYKPNDVVDVTEPPFKLTRLGWGEFPVRIQLFFVDKRRNKAVDLIHHLKLDNSHSGRQLLGGERSIEIELDRNTDFKDTNTIPSAVADTPQEPTSNQEEQPPPPSQEEQVQSMAAKQKMSLLNGMLKESVQKLPIIRAGSHGTVLPYTCASSPIMFFKWSVGKRKALEWQRARLLRLQVQSKAFEVNDNVLRTAAELLSTKDVLLWCREHKYTPSRLEDVEEKKSALIMGY
;
A
#
# COMPACT_ATOMS: atom_id res chain seq x y z
N GLU A 1 -73.85 -1.09 35.11
CA GLU A 1 -74.63 -2.33 35.28
C GLU A 1 -75.26 -2.68 33.93
N GLU A 2 -75.31 -3.99 33.63
CA GLU A 2 -76.00 -4.68 32.52
C GLU A 2 -75.59 -4.43 31.04
N GLU A 3 -74.81 -5.41 30.54
CA GLU A 3 -75.12 -6.38 29.47
C GLU A 3 -75.76 -5.93 28.13
N LYS A 4 -75.10 -6.29 26.99
CA LYS A 4 -75.70 -7.16 25.96
C LYS A 4 -74.75 -7.59 24.82
N ASP A 5 -74.88 -8.88 24.51
CA ASP A 5 -74.75 -9.59 23.23
C ASP A 5 -73.40 -9.74 22.48
N LYS A 6 -73.04 -11.01 22.28
CA LYS A 6 -72.12 -11.61 21.28
C LYS A 6 -72.75 -11.56 19.85
N PRO A 7 -72.08 -11.87 18.69
CA PRO A 7 -71.10 -12.97 18.53
C PRO A 7 -70.01 -12.87 17.40
N ASN A 8 -69.18 -13.94 17.35
CA ASN A 8 -68.45 -14.56 16.22
C ASN A 8 -67.22 -13.87 15.59
N ASP A 9 -66.10 -14.54 15.29
CA ASP A 9 -65.65 -15.94 15.43
C ASP A 9 -64.09 -15.97 15.39
N PRO A 10 -63.43 -17.04 15.87
CA PRO A 10 -62.04 -17.02 16.30
C PRO A 10 -61.05 -17.65 15.31
N SER A 11 -59.77 -17.41 15.60
CA SER A 11 -58.61 -18.21 15.18
C SER A 11 -58.49 -19.50 16.02
N ILE A 12 -57.39 -20.26 15.81
CA ILE A 12 -56.71 -21.21 16.75
C ILE A 12 -56.81 -22.68 16.29
N GLU A 13 -55.73 -23.22 15.70
CA GLU A 13 -54.75 -24.21 16.28
C GLU A 13 -54.96 -25.60 15.62
N THR A 14 -54.11 -26.64 15.64
CA THR A 14 -52.84 -27.02 16.30
C THR A 14 -52.32 -28.30 15.62
N ASN A 15 -51.07 -28.64 15.90
CA ASN A 15 -50.31 -29.84 15.51
C ASN A 15 -50.82 -31.22 16.06
N LEU A 16 -50.64 -32.26 15.22
CA LEU A 16 -50.25 -33.70 15.42
C LEU A 16 -51.07 -34.64 16.38
N PRO A 17 -50.92 -36.00 16.34
CA PRO A 17 -50.47 -36.96 15.28
C PRO A 17 -51.33 -38.28 15.14
N GLU A 18 -51.14 -39.02 14.01
CA GLU A 18 -51.17 -40.50 13.68
C GLU A 18 -52.17 -41.53 14.34
N PRO A 19 -52.34 -42.83 13.90
CA PRO A 19 -51.97 -43.60 12.67
C PRO A 19 -53.03 -44.66 12.16
N ILE A 20 -52.66 -45.49 11.14
CA ILE A 20 -52.85 -46.99 10.98
C ILE A 20 -53.52 -47.58 9.69
N GLU A 21 -52.69 -48.39 8.96
CA GLU A 21 -52.83 -49.70 8.23
C GLU A 21 -53.66 -49.99 6.95
N ASN A 22 -52.99 -50.57 5.92
CA ASN A 22 -52.89 -52.03 5.54
C ASN A 22 -52.48 -52.16 4.04
N ALA A 23 -51.76 -53.16 3.49
CA ALA A 23 -50.98 -54.30 3.98
C ALA A 23 -50.16 -54.96 2.81
N THR A 24 -49.06 -55.65 3.17
CA THR A 24 -48.42 -56.87 2.59
C THR A 24 -47.56 -56.91 1.30
N ALA A 25 -46.30 -57.34 1.50
CA ALA A 25 -45.59 -58.50 0.86
C ALA A 25 -44.28 -58.26 0.06
N GLN A 26 -43.18 -58.75 0.67
CA GLN A 26 -42.04 -59.54 0.14
C GLN A 26 -41.02 -59.03 -0.93
N LYS A 27 -39.77 -58.96 -0.44
CA LYS A 27 -38.39 -59.11 -0.99
C LYS A 27 -38.17 -59.82 -2.36
N GLN A 28 -37.38 -59.23 -3.27
CA GLN A 28 -36.11 -59.75 -3.88
C GLN A 28 -35.61 -58.92 -5.12
N VAL A 29 -34.29 -58.63 -5.09
CA VAL A 29 -33.24 -58.50 -6.15
C VAL A 29 -33.62 -58.22 -7.62
N GLU A 30 -33.00 -57.20 -8.24
CA GLU A 30 -32.37 -57.27 -9.59
C GLU A 30 -31.44 -56.07 -9.89
N GLU A 31 -30.38 -56.36 -10.65
CA GLU A 31 -29.18 -55.57 -11.03
C GLU A 31 -29.36 -54.75 -12.33
N GLU A 32 -28.48 -53.74 -12.47
CA GLU A 32 -27.82 -53.14 -13.67
C GLU A 32 -28.61 -52.83 -14.96
N GLU A 33 -28.50 -51.58 -15.43
CA GLU A 33 -27.62 -51.23 -16.57
C GLU A 33 -27.53 -49.70 -16.77
N GLU A 34 -26.29 -49.18 -16.89
CA GLU A 34 -25.93 -47.82 -17.32
C GLU A 34 -25.78 -47.77 -18.84
N GLU A 35 -26.34 -46.73 -19.50
CA GLU A 35 -26.00 -46.40 -20.89
C GLU A 35 -25.47 -44.96 -21.00
N GLN A 36 -24.32 -44.86 -21.65
CA GLN A 36 -23.51 -43.65 -21.87
C GLN A 36 -23.99 -42.84 -23.09
N THR A 37 -23.70 -41.54 -23.12
CA THR A 37 -23.56 -40.81 -24.39
C THR A 37 -22.47 -39.74 -24.30
N GLU A 38 -21.49 -39.85 -25.21
CA GLU A 38 -20.29 -39.01 -25.36
C GLU A 38 -20.55 -37.60 -25.94
N GLN A 39 -19.67 -36.65 -25.61
CA GLN A 39 -19.34 -35.45 -26.41
C GLN A 39 -17.85 -35.05 -26.27
N PRO A 40 -17.26 -34.33 -27.26
CA PRO A 40 -15.90 -34.59 -27.76
C PRO A 40 -14.77 -33.72 -27.20
N LYS A 41 -13.55 -34.21 -27.44
CA LYS A 41 -12.23 -33.76 -26.97
C LYS A 41 -11.65 -32.61 -27.81
N VAL A 42 -11.24 -31.52 -27.16
CA VAL A 42 -10.34 -30.50 -27.74
C VAL A 42 -9.12 -30.36 -26.82
N GLU A 43 -7.99 -30.95 -27.22
CA GLU A 43 -6.73 -30.86 -26.51
C GLU A 43 -6.13 -29.46 -26.67
N SER A 44 -6.07 -28.70 -25.57
CA SER A 44 -5.40 -27.39 -25.56
C SER A 44 -3.90 -27.58 -25.38
N LEU A 45 -3.14 -26.96 -26.28
CA LEU A 45 -1.70 -26.80 -26.34
C LEU A 45 -1.15 -25.93 -25.17
N ALA A 46 -1.43 -26.32 -23.92
CA ALA A 46 -1.01 -25.61 -22.71
C ALA A 46 0.01 -26.40 -21.86
N ALA A 47 0.27 -27.66 -22.20
CA ALA A 47 1.08 -28.57 -21.37
C ALA A 47 2.57 -28.66 -21.74
N ALA A 48 3.06 -27.85 -22.70
CA ALA A 48 4.42 -27.99 -23.23
C ALA A 48 5.39 -26.82 -22.89
N VAL A 49 5.13 -26.06 -21.82
CA VAL A 49 6.12 -25.11 -21.26
C VAL A 49 6.11 -25.21 -19.74
N SER A 50 6.44 -26.39 -19.19
CA SER A 50 6.65 -26.59 -17.75
C SER A 50 8.00 -27.24 -17.42
N SER A 51 9.01 -27.00 -18.25
CA SER A 51 10.39 -27.42 -17.93
C SER A 51 11.39 -26.39 -18.42
N ALA A 52 11.35 -25.22 -17.79
CA ALA A 52 12.49 -24.32 -17.66
C ALA A 52 12.35 -23.59 -16.33
N ASP A 53 13.41 -23.58 -15.52
CA ASP A 53 13.49 -22.95 -14.19
C ASP A 53 12.80 -21.59 -14.10
N THR A 54 11.61 -21.55 -13.52
CA THR A 54 10.99 -20.33 -12.99
C THR A 54 10.96 -20.40 -11.47
N ALA A 55 12.14 -20.47 -10.86
CA ALA A 55 12.25 -20.13 -9.45
C ALA A 55 12.09 -18.60 -9.32
N ASP A 56 11.00 -18.19 -8.67
CA ASP A 56 10.82 -16.86 -8.07
C ASP A 56 10.45 -15.68 -8.99
N ILE A 57 9.48 -15.88 -9.88
CA ILE A 57 8.61 -14.76 -10.27
C ILE A 57 7.44 -14.78 -9.27
N GLY A 58 7.53 -13.95 -8.24
CA GLY A 58 6.59 -13.88 -7.11
C GLY A 58 5.13 -14.10 -7.53
N SER A 59 4.46 -14.99 -6.80
CA SER A 59 3.04 -15.30 -6.98
C SER A 59 2.22 -14.00 -6.96
N ARG A 60 1.43 -13.72 -8.00
CA ARG A 60 0.56 -12.52 -8.07
C ARG A 60 -0.60 -12.54 -7.06
N PHE A 61 -0.66 -13.58 -6.23
CA PHE A 61 -1.70 -13.79 -5.25
C PHE A 61 -1.14 -13.44 -3.87
N TYR A 62 -1.95 -12.75 -3.06
CA TYR A 62 -1.55 -12.23 -1.76
C TYR A 62 -2.58 -12.58 -0.70
N ILE A 63 -2.11 -12.71 0.55
CA ILE A 63 -2.94 -12.86 1.75
C ILE A 63 -3.18 -11.45 2.30
N LYS A 64 -4.45 -11.07 2.41
CA LYS A 64 -4.85 -9.78 2.99
C LYS A 64 -4.96 -9.88 4.50
N ARG A 65 -4.28 -8.99 5.22
CA ARG A 65 -4.38 -8.82 6.67
C ARG A 65 -4.79 -7.38 6.98
N HIS A 66 -5.56 -7.17 8.03
CA HIS A 66 -5.99 -5.83 8.44
C HIS A 66 -5.32 -5.48 9.77
N ILE A 67 -4.89 -4.23 9.90
CA ILE A 67 -4.34 -3.65 11.13
C ILE A 67 -4.97 -2.29 11.36
N ILE A 68 -4.93 -1.82 12.60
CA ILE A 68 -5.31 -0.47 13.01
C ILE A 68 -4.04 0.21 13.53
N VAL A 69 -3.76 1.39 12.98
CA VAL A 69 -2.73 2.29 13.47
C VAL A 69 -3.43 3.49 14.09
N GLY A 70 -3.10 3.81 15.34
CA GLY A 70 -3.71 4.96 16.00
C GLY A 70 -2.87 5.50 17.14
N ASN A 71 -3.35 6.60 17.72
CA ASN A 71 -2.76 7.15 18.92
C ASN A 71 -3.81 7.70 19.89
N VAL A 72 -3.47 7.61 21.17
CA VAL A 72 -4.16 8.29 22.26
C VAL A 72 -3.21 9.29 22.92
N SER A 73 -3.75 10.28 23.61
CA SER A 73 -2.93 11.20 24.41
C SER A 73 -3.70 11.74 25.60
N LYS A 74 -2.96 12.25 26.59
CA LYS A 74 -3.51 12.99 27.72
C LYS A 74 -2.72 14.27 27.94
N PHE A 75 -3.43 15.38 28.14
CA PHE A 75 -2.80 16.60 28.61
C PHE A 75 -2.26 16.43 30.04
N ILE A 76 -1.05 16.92 30.29
CA ILE A 76 -0.45 16.92 31.61
C ILE A 76 -0.67 18.31 32.21
N ILE A 77 -1.48 18.36 33.25
CA ILE A 77 -1.80 19.57 34.00
C ILE A 77 -0.49 20.21 34.50
N PRO A 78 -0.26 21.53 34.30
CA PRO A 78 1.00 22.20 34.65
C PRO A 78 1.51 21.91 36.08
N GLU A 79 0.62 21.90 37.07
CA GLU A 79 0.94 21.66 38.48
C GLU A 79 1.43 20.23 38.75
N ARG A 80 1.12 19.28 37.85
CA ARG A 80 1.55 17.88 37.94
C ARG A 80 2.78 17.57 37.08
N ARG A 81 3.34 18.58 36.40
CA ARG A 81 4.54 18.38 35.58
C ARG A 81 5.76 18.36 36.46
N ASP A 82 6.66 17.42 36.17
CA ASP A 82 8.00 17.46 36.72
C ASP A 82 8.68 18.79 36.32
N PRO A 83 9.35 19.50 37.25
CA PRO A 83 10.05 20.74 36.96
C PRO A 83 11.05 20.65 35.80
N SER A 84 11.67 19.49 35.59
CA SER A 84 12.62 19.22 34.50
C SER A 84 11.95 18.99 33.14
N LEU A 85 10.64 18.68 33.12
CA LEU A 85 9.89 18.27 31.93
C LEU A 85 8.76 19.25 31.59
N LYS A 86 8.81 20.49 32.09
CA LYS A 86 7.74 21.50 31.93
C LYS A 86 7.33 21.76 30.48
N GLN A 87 8.28 21.64 29.55
CA GLN A 87 8.04 21.82 28.11
C GLN A 87 7.11 20.75 27.53
N PHE A 88 7.05 19.55 28.12
CA PHE A 88 6.21 18.47 27.64
C PHE A 88 4.79 18.62 28.18
N THR A 89 3.88 19.01 27.30
CA THR A 89 2.48 19.28 27.65
C THR A 89 1.62 18.02 27.65
N HIS A 90 2.02 16.96 26.95
CA HIS A 90 1.24 15.74 26.76
C HIS A 90 2.05 14.48 27.03
N LYS A 91 1.35 13.43 27.49
CA LYS A 91 1.81 12.04 27.35
C LYS A 91 0.97 11.39 26.27
N TRP A 92 1.62 10.89 25.22
CA TRP A 92 0.96 10.24 24.09
C TRP A 92 1.45 8.81 23.91
N MET A 93 0.59 7.98 23.33
CA MET A 93 0.88 6.59 23.00
C MET A 93 0.38 6.30 21.59
N ILE A 94 1.29 5.88 20.71
CA ILE A 94 0.97 5.37 19.38
C ILE A 94 0.96 3.84 19.43
N TYR A 95 0.10 3.19 18.65
CA TYR A 95 -0.07 1.75 18.65
C TYR A 95 -0.38 1.20 17.26
N VAL A 96 0.00 -0.05 17.04
CA VAL A 96 -0.38 -0.89 15.91
C VAL A 96 -1.02 -2.15 16.48
N VAL A 97 -2.28 -2.41 16.13
CA VAL A 97 -3.09 -3.51 16.68
C VAL A 97 -3.92 -4.18 15.59
N GLU A 98 -4.38 -5.39 15.85
CA GLU A 98 -5.41 -6.04 15.04
C GLU A 98 -6.79 -5.37 15.23
N PRO A 99 -7.69 -5.43 14.22
CA PRO A 99 -9.08 -5.02 14.39
C PRO A 99 -9.79 -5.87 15.46
N PRO A 100 -10.77 -5.32 16.20
CA PRO A 100 -11.48 -6.04 17.27
C PRO A 100 -12.14 -7.35 16.82
N GLN A 101 -12.53 -7.44 15.55
CA GLN A 101 -13.15 -8.61 14.94
C GLN A 101 -12.15 -9.67 14.44
N SER A 102 -10.84 -9.42 14.57
CA SER A 102 -9.80 -10.36 14.13
C SER A 102 -9.76 -11.60 15.03
N LYS A 103 -9.65 -12.77 14.42
CA LYS A 103 -9.44 -14.04 15.13
C LYS A 103 -7.96 -14.34 15.39
N GLU A 104 -7.07 -13.68 14.66
CA GLU A 104 -5.63 -13.89 14.72
C GLU A 104 -4.93 -12.66 15.28
N SER A 105 -3.93 -12.89 16.14
CA SER A 105 -3.06 -11.84 16.69
C SER A 105 -2.21 -11.22 15.58
N ILE A 106 -1.98 -9.92 15.65
CA ILE A 106 -1.08 -9.20 14.76
C ILE A 106 0.37 -9.76 14.78
N SER A 107 0.79 -10.33 15.92
CA SER A 107 2.11 -10.95 16.07
C SER A 107 2.29 -12.23 15.23
N ALA A 108 1.21 -12.79 14.69
CA ALA A 108 1.29 -13.96 13.80
C ALA A 108 1.96 -13.62 12.46
N PHE A 109 1.98 -12.35 12.07
CA PHE A 109 2.54 -11.93 10.78
C PHE A 109 3.46 -10.70 10.87
N ILE A 110 3.46 -9.95 11.97
CA ILE A 110 4.40 -8.84 12.23
C ILE A 110 5.44 -9.27 13.27
N THR A 111 6.71 -9.14 12.92
CA THR A 111 7.87 -9.48 13.78
C THR A 111 8.49 -8.26 14.46
N CYS A 112 8.38 -7.07 13.86
CA CYS A 112 8.88 -5.83 14.45
C CYS A 112 8.11 -4.62 13.91
N VAL A 113 7.85 -3.65 14.79
CA VAL A 113 7.35 -2.32 14.42
C VAL A 113 8.39 -1.28 14.82
N ARG A 114 8.92 -0.57 13.82
CA ARG A 114 9.87 0.52 14.03
C ARG A 114 9.17 1.87 13.89
N PHE A 115 9.30 2.69 14.91
CA PHE A 115 8.78 4.05 14.93
C PHE A 115 9.91 5.04 14.70
N TYR A 116 9.77 5.88 13.68
CA TYR A 116 10.62 7.03 13.42
C TYR A 116 9.87 8.29 13.86
N LEU A 117 10.40 8.93 14.90
CA LEU A 117 9.87 10.11 15.54
C LEU A 117 10.45 11.40 14.93
N HIS A 118 9.94 12.54 15.36
CA HIS A 118 10.51 13.83 15.01
C HIS A 118 11.95 13.96 15.56
N PRO A 119 12.90 14.62 14.85
CA PRO A 119 14.30 14.76 15.28
C PRO A 119 14.50 15.37 16.68
N SER A 120 13.50 16.06 17.24
CA SER A 120 13.54 16.55 18.63
C SER A 120 13.63 15.42 19.67
N TYR A 121 13.39 14.16 19.28
CA TYR A 121 13.54 12.99 20.15
C TYR A 121 14.94 12.35 20.10
N LYS A 122 15.87 12.89 19.30
CA LYS A 122 17.26 12.40 19.22
C LYS A 122 17.91 12.35 20.62
N PRO A 123 18.74 11.32 20.88
CA PRO A 123 19.14 10.23 19.98
C PRO A 123 18.12 9.07 19.90
N ASN A 124 16.99 9.17 20.59
CA ASN A 124 15.98 8.12 20.72
C ASN A 124 14.77 8.35 19.79
N ASP A 125 15.01 8.93 18.61
CA ASP A 125 14.00 9.20 17.58
C ASP A 125 13.70 7.98 16.71
N VAL A 126 14.48 6.90 16.80
CA VAL A 126 14.16 5.61 16.17
C VAL A 126 13.99 4.55 17.25
N VAL A 127 12.84 3.88 17.27
CA VAL A 127 12.52 2.89 18.30
C VAL A 127 11.93 1.63 17.68
N ASP A 128 12.56 0.50 17.95
CA ASP A 128 12.09 -0.82 17.53
C ASP A 128 11.29 -1.49 18.65
N VAL A 129 10.11 -1.99 18.29
CA VAL A 129 9.27 -2.79 19.18
C VAL A 129 9.11 -4.15 18.52
N THR A 130 9.88 -5.12 19.01
CA THR A 130 9.97 -6.49 18.45
C THR A 130 8.96 -7.46 19.07
N GLU A 131 8.30 -7.07 20.17
CA GLU A 131 7.34 -7.91 20.87
C GLU A 131 6.01 -7.18 21.09
N PRO A 132 4.87 -7.88 21.01
CA PRO A 132 3.58 -7.28 21.30
C PRO A 132 3.46 -6.92 22.79
N PRO A 133 2.68 -5.89 23.15
CA PRO A 133 1.91 -5.02 22.26
C PRO A 133 2.79 -4.00 21.52
N PHE A 134 2.58 -3.86 20.21
CA PHE A 134 3.32 -2.91 19.36
C PHE A 134 2.86 -1.47 19.61
N LYS A 135 3.29 -0.91 20.74
CA LYS A 135 2.95 0.45 21.18
C LYS A 135 4.17 1.19 21.66
N LEU A 136 4.19 2.51 21.44
CA LEU A 136 5.25 3.40 21.90
C LEU A 136 4.64 4.57 22.66
N THR A 137 5.14 4.82 23.86
CA THR A 137 4.71 5.92 24.72
C THR A 137 5.84 6.92 24.92
N ARG A 138 5.53 8.21 24.75
CA ARG A 138 6.47 9.32 24.97
C ARG A 138 5.77 10.55 25.52
N LEU A 139 6.58 11.47 26.03
CA LEU A 139 6.16 12.82 26.37
C LEU A 139 6.38 13.73 25.15
N GLY A 140 5.50 14.68 24.91
CA GLY A 140 5.56 15.56 23.73
C GLY A 140 4.76 16.83 23.92
N TRP A 141 4.97 17.80 23.04
CA TRP A 141 4.25 19.08 23.03
C TRP A 141 3.64 19.44 21.69
N GLY A 142 4.09 18.79 20.61
CA GLY A 142 3.66 19.07 19.24
C GLY A 142 3.15 17.83 18.52
N GLU A 143 2.28 18.07 17.55
CA GLU A 143 1.84 17.09 16.57
C GLU A 143 2.86 16.97 15.43
N PHE A 144 3.10 15.76 14.93
CA PHE A 144 4.03 15.52 13.83
C PHE A 144 3.70 14.21 13.11
N PRO A 145 4.12 14.03 11.85
CA PRO A 145 4.00 12.74 11.15
C PRO A 145 5.00 11.73 11.73
N VAL A 146 4.49 10.64 12.32
CA VAL A 146 5.28 9.48 12.75
C VAL A 146 5.37 8.52 11.57
N ARG A 147 6.59 8.17 11.14
CA ARG A 147 6.78 7.08 10.17
C ARG A 147 6.87 5.76 10.93
N ILE A 148 6.07 4.78 10.52
CA ILE A 148 5.95 3.47 11.13
C ILE A 148 6.35 2.45 10.08
N GLN A 149 7.37 1.66 10.36
CA GLN A 149 7.86 0.62 9.47
C GLN A 149 7.54 -0.74 10.06
N LEU A 150 6.78 -1.54 9.31
CA LEU A 150 6.34 -2.87 9.69
C LEU A 150 7.27 -3.91 9.06
N PHE A 151 7.80 -4.81 9.88
CA PHE A 151 8.57 -5.97 9.46
C PHE A 151 7.71 -7.21 9.67
N PHE A 152 7.73 -8.11 8.68
CA PHE A 152 6.86 -9.29 8.66
C PHE A 152 7.67 -10.57 8.86
N VAL A 153 6.95 -11.65 9.17
CA VAL A 153 7.46 -13.03 9.04
C VAL A 153 7.83 -13.33 7.59
N ASP A 154 8.70 -14.32 7.38
CA ASP A 154 9.26 -14.66 6.06
C ASP A 154 9.81 -13.41 5.34
N LYS A 155 10.86 -12.83 5.92
CA LYS A 155 11.51 -11.61 5.41
C LYS A 155 12.03 -11.75 3.97
N ARG A 156 12.22 -12.98 3.51
CA ARG A 156 12.66 -13.27 2.13
C ARG A 156 11.56 -12.93 1.14
N ARG A 157 10.30 -13.24 1.48
CA ARG A 157 9.13 -12.97 0.63
C ARG A 157 8.49 -11.61 0.91
N ASN A 158 8.42 -11.21 2.18
CA ASN A 158 7.67 -10.02 2.61
C ASN A 158 8.61 -8.85 2.89
N LYS A 159 8.56 -7.82 2.02
CA LYS A 159 9.28 -6.57 2.24
C LYS A 159 8.63 -5.74 3.35
N ALA A 160 9.46 -4.98 4.07
CA ALA A 160 8.97 -4.06 5.08
C ALA A 160 8.07 -2.98 4.46
N VAL A 161 7.02 -2.58 5.19
CA VAL A 161 6.03 -1.59 4.75
C VAL A 161 6.13 -0.34 5.61
N ASP A 162 6.28 0.82 4.97
CA ASP A 162 6.26 2.12 5.61
C ASP A 162 4.86 2.76 5.58
N LEU A 163 4.42 3.27 6.72
CA LEU A 163 3.17 3.97 6.94
C LEU A 163 3.46 5.31 7.62
N ILE A 164 2.62 6.31 7.39
CA ILE A 164 2.72 7.61 8.07
C ILE A 164 1.43 7.86 8.85
N HIS A 165 1.56 8.05 10.16
CA HIS A 165 0.47 8.43 11.06
C HIS A 165 0.71 9.84 11.57
N HIS A 166 -0.24 10.75 11.35
CA HIS A 166 -0.15 12.11 11.91
C HIS A 166 -0.58 12.06 13.38
N LEU A 167 0.38 12.20 14.30
CA LEU A 167 0.11 12.19 15.73
C LEU A 167 -0.83 13.35 16.10
N LYS A 168 -1.96 13.03 16.75
CA LYS A 168 -2.94 14.02 17.22
C LYS A 168 -2.94 14.11 18.75
N LEU A 169 -2.82 15.31 19.29
CA LEU A 169 -2.77 15.55 20.74
C LEU A 169 -4.12 16.04 21.27
N ASP A 170 -4.38 15.72 22.53
CA ASP A 170 -5.59 16.10 23.26
C ASP A 170 -5.69 17.63 23.42
N ASN A 171 -6.67 18.24 22.79
CA ASN A 171 -6.92 19.67 22.91
C ASN A 171 -7.95 20.03 24.00
N SER A 172 -8.55 19.05 24.68
CA SER A 172 -9.57 19.27 25.71
C SER A 172 -8.97 19.78 27.03
N HIS A 173 -7.67 19.57 27.24
CA HIS A 173 -6.95 19.89 28.47
C HIS A 173 -7.56 19.27 29.74
N SER A 174 -8.42 18.25 29.60
CA SER A 174 -9.16 17.63 30.70
C SER A 174 -8.29 16.73 31.59
N GLY A 175 -7.07 16.40 31.14
CA GLY A 175 -6.18 15.44 31.79
C GLY A 175 -6.60 13.97 31.62
N ARG A 176 -7.71 13.72 30.93
CA ARG A 176 -8.16 12.38 30.56
C ARG A 176 -7.41 11.90 29.32
N GLN A 177 -7.29 10.59 29.18
CA GLN A 177 -6.76 10.01 27.95
C GLN A 177 -7.85 10.01 26.88
N LEU A 178 -7.59 10.69 25.76
CA LEU A 178 -8.49 10.78 24.62
C LEU A 178 -7.85 10.17 23.36
N LEU A 179 -8.70 9.68 22.46
CA LEU A 179 -8.31 9.23 21.13
C LEU A 179 -7.89 10.45 20.30
N GLY A 180 -6.69 10.41 19.72
CA GLY A 180 -6.23 11.44 18.80
C GLY A 180 -6.72 11.15 17.38
N GLY A 181 -6.37 9.98 16.86
CA GLY A 181 -6.82 9.52 15.55
C GLY A 181 -6.38 8.08 15.29
N GLU A 182 -7.12 7.38 14.44
CA GLU A 182 -6.84 6.00 14.05
C GLU A 182 -7.20 5.74 12.59
N ARG A 183 -6.59 4.71 12.01
CA ARG A 183 -6.82 4.28 10.64
C ARG A 183 -6.69 2.76 10.51
N SER A 184 -7.67 2.14 9.86
CA SER A 184 -7.59 0.76 9.39
C SER A 184 -6.80 0.68 8.08
N ILE A 185 -5.87 -0.26 8.02
CA ILE A 185 -4.93 -0.46 6.90
C ILE A 185 -4.95 -1.93 6.50
N GLU A 186 -5.10 -2.19 5.21
CA GLU A 186 -4.96 -3.52 4.62
C GLU A 186 -3.50 -3.74 4.22
N ILE A 187 -2.93 -4.85 4.67
CA ILE A 187 -1.58 -5.33 4.39
C ILE A 187 -1.68 -6.54 3.48
N GLU A 188 -0.85 -6.56 2.44
CA GLU A 188 -0.74 -7.69 1.50
C GLU A 188 0.55 -8.45 1.82
N LEU A 189 0.42 -9.73 2.14
CA LEU A 189 1.53 -10.66 2.33
C LEU A 189 1.58 -11.64 1.16
N ASP A 190 2.76 -12.16 0.85
CA ASP A 190 2.92 -13.19 -0.19
C ASP A 190 2.05 -14.42 0.14
N ARG A 191 1.37 -15.00 -0.86
CA ARG A 191 0.51 -16.19 -0.63
C ARG A 191 1.27 -17.39 -0.07
N ASN A 192 2.56 -17.48 -0.34
CA ASN A 192 3.44 -18.55 0.09
C ASN A 192 4.27 -18.16 1.34
N THR A 193 3.85 -17.10 2.06
CA THR A 193 4.47 -16.69 3.34
C THR A 193 4.55 -17.86 4.32
N ASP A 194 5.75 -18.16 4.79
CA ASP A 194 5.96 -19.05 5.92
C ASP A 194 5.77 -18.29 7.25
N PHE A 195 4.60 -18.46 7.86
CA PHE A 195 4.27 -17.83 9.16
C PHE A 195 5.09 -18.39 10.34
N LYS A 196 5.90 -19.44 10.14
CA LYS A 196 6.82 -19.96 11.16
C LYS A 196 8.22 -19.36 11.07
N ASP A 197 8.58 -18.74 9.95
CA ASP A 197 9.89 -18.11 9.77
C ASP A 197 9.91 -16.71 10.42
N THR A 198 10.35 -16.67 11.68
CA THR A 198 10.47 -15.45 12.48
C THR A 198 11.88 -14.83 12.47
N ASN A 199 12.80 -15.31 11.62
CA ASN A 199 14.22 -14.91 11.63
C ASN A 199 14.40 -13.39 11.82
N THR A 200 14.75 -13.00 13.05
CA THR A 200 14.85 -11.63 13.54
C THR A 200 16.21 -11.04 13.17
N ILE A 201 16.25 -9.71 12.97
CA ILE A 201 17.47 -8.96 12.73
C ILE A 201 18.44 -9.18 13.92
N PRO A 202 19.74 -9.46 13.70
CA PRO A 202 20.72 -9.37 14.78
C PRO A 202 20.78 -7.94 15.31
N SER A 203 20.39 -7.77 16.58
CA SER A 203 20.50 -6.51 17.30
C SER A 203 21.98 -6.19 17.49
N ALA A 204 22.51 -5.22 16.73
CA ALA A 204 23.86 -4.71 16.94
C ALA A 204 23.83 -3.78 18.17
N VAL A 205 24.54 -4.23 19.20
CA VAL A 205 24.66 -3.64 20.53
C VAL A 205 25.52 -2.38 20.49
N ALA A 206 25.10 -1.42 21.32
CA ALA A 206 25.81 -0.28 21.90
C ALA A 206 27.22 0.05 21.38
N ASP A 207 27.39 1.30 20.95
CA ASP A 207 28.66 1.97 21.16
C ASP A 207 28.46 3.34 21.83
N THR A 208 29.42 3.65 22.68
CA THR A 208 29.37 4.62 23.78
C THR A 208 29.70 6.05 23.28
N PRO A 209 29.22 7.13 23.91
CA PRO A 209 29.31 8.49 23.37
C PRO A 209 30.75 9.05 23.36
N GLN A 210 31.17 9.60 22.22
CA GLN A 210 32.22 10.64 22.18
C GLN A 210 31.57 12.02 22.24
N GLU A 211 32.10 12.87 23.13
CA GLU A 211 31.75 14.28 23.27
C GLU A 211 31.96 15.05 21.96
N PRO A 212 31.10 16.04 21.65
CA PRO A 212 31.48 17.14 20.78
C PRO A 212 31.55 18.46 21.55
N THR A 213 32.69 19.11 21.34
CA THR A 213 32.97 20.51 21.60
C THR A 213 32.02 21.46 20.86
N SER A 214 31.63 22.49 21.60
CA SER A 214 31.08 23.80 21.22
C SER A 214 31.00 24.21 19.73
N ASN A 215 29.76 24.50 19.31
CA ASN A 215 29.26 25.55 18.40
C ASN A 215 30.11 25.99 17.18
N GLN A 216 29.53 25.83 15.97
CA GLN A 216 29.12 26.95 15.10
C GLN A 216 28.22 26.47 13.93
N GLU A 217 27.39 27.38 13.41
CA GLU A 217 26.39 27.20 12.34
C GLU A 217 26.99 26.62 11.04
N GLU A 218 26.36 25.57 10.47
CA GLU A 218 26.62 25.21 9.08
C GLU A 218 25.41 24.55 8.39
N GLN A 219 25.33 24.85 7.09
CA GLN A 219 24.33 24.46 6.09
C GLN A 219 24.04 22.94 6.03
N PRO A 220 22.91 22.52 5.41
CA PRO A 220 22.60 21.09 5.26
C PRO A 220 23.80 20.33 4.66
N PRO A 221 24.12 19.13 5.20
CA PRO A 221 25.32 18.42 4.80
C PRO A 221 25.28 18.09 3.31
N PRO A 222 26.42 18.20 2.60
CA PRO A 222 26.50 17.75 1.22
C PRO A 222 26.15 16.26 1.14
N PRO A 223 25.47 15.81 0.06
CA PRO A 223 25.12 14.41 -0.12
C PRO A 223 26.37 13.54 0.03
N SER A 224 26.25 12.45 0.78
CA SER A 224 27.32 11.49 1.02
C SER A 224 27.96 11.06 -0.30
N GLN A 225 29.27 10.78 -0.33
CA GLN A 225 30.00 10.43 -1.57
C GLN A 225 29.31 9.30 -2.36
N GLU A 226 28.67 8.35 -1.67
CA GLU A 226 27.86 7.29 -2.28
C GLU A 226 26.58 7.80 -2.97
N GLU A 227 25.87 8.76 -2.40
CA GLU A 227 24.68 9.38 -3.00
C GLU A 227 25.04 10.21 -4.23
N GLN A 228 26.20 10.87 -4.23
CA GLN A 228 26.69 11.61 -5.39
C GLN A 228 27.05 10.67 -6.55
N VAL A 229 27.75 9.56 -6.26
CA VAL A 229 28.11 8.56 -7.28
C VAL A 229 26.86 7.88 -7.86
N GLN A 230 25.89 7.51 -7.01
CA GLN A 230 24.61 6.94 -7.47
C GLN A 230 23.79 7.94 -8.30
N SER A 231 23.79 9.23 -7.93
CA SER A 231 23.13 10.30 -8.68
C SER A 231 23.75 10.50 -10.06
N MET A 232 25.09 10.50 -10.15
CA MET A 232 25.80 10.62 -11.44
C MET A 232 25.55 9.40 -12.33
N ALA A 233 25.62 8.18 -11.79
CA ALA A 233 25.33 6.96 -12.54
C ALA A 233 23.88 6.93 -13.05
N ALA A 234 22.91 7.39 -12.24
CA ALA A 234 21.51 7.50 -12.64
C ALA A 234 21.31 8.51 -13.79
N LYS A 235 21.97 9.67 -13.73
CA LYS A 235 21.93 10.69 -14.79
C LYS A 235 22.55 10.16 -16.09
N GLN A 236 23.70 9.49 -16.01
CA GLN A 236 24.37 8.89 -17.17
C GLN A 236 23.50 7.81 -17.82
N LYS A 237 22.93 6.89 -17.02
CA LYS A 237 21.98 5.87 -17.47
C LYS A 237 20.80 6.49 -18.23
N MET A 238 20.22 7.57 -17.68
CA MET A 238 19.07 8.22 -18.30
C MET A 238 19.44 8.97 -19.58
N SER A 239 20.64 9.56 -19.64
CA SER A 239 21.16 10.22 -20.84
C SER A 239 21.32 9.26 -22.01
N LEU A 240 21.81 8.04 -21.76
CA LEU A 240 21.97 7.01 -22.79
C LEU A 240 20.63 6.60 -23.42
N LEU A 241 19.58 6.50 -22.61
CA LEU A 241 18.25 6.05 -23.05
C LEU A 241 17.34 7.18 -23.52
N ASN A 242 17.78 8.44 -23.43
CA ASN A 242 16.95 9.62 -23.65
C ASN A 242 16.32 9.65 -25.05
N GLY A 243 17.08 9.29 -26.09
CA GLY A 243 16.58 9.23 -27.47
C GLY A 243 15.43 8.23 -27.63
N MET A 244 15.59 7.04 -27.04
CA MET A 244 14.59 5.97 -27.10
C MET A 244 13.33 6.30 -26.30
N LEU A 245 13.51 6.95 -25.15
CA LEU A 245 12.41 7.44 -24.31
C LEU A 245 11.60 8.51 -25.06
N LYS A 246 12.29 9.47 -25.70
CA LYS A 246 11.67 10.54 -26.50
C LYS A 246 10.88 10.02 -27.69
N GLU A 247 11.38 9.00 -28.39
CA GLU A 247 10.64 8.39 -29.50
C GLU A 247 9.44 7.58 -29.00
N SER A 248 9.59 6.85 -27.90
CA SER A 248 8.54 5.97 -27.37
C SER A 248 7.39 6.76 -26.73
N VAL A 249 7.68 7.91 -26.08
CA VAL A 249 6.64 8.74 -25.42
C VAL A 249 5.64 9.36 -26.41
N GLN A 250 6.06 9.59 -27.65
CA GLN A 250 5.16 10.09 -28.71
C GLN A 250 4.11 9.04 -29.11
N LYS A 251 4.44 7.74 -29.01
CA LYS A 251 3.54 6.63 -29.33
C LYS A 251 2.57 6.32 -28.17
N LEU A 252 2.89 6.79 -26.96
CA LEU A 252 2.15 6.53 -25.72
C LEU A 252 1.75 7.86 -25.04
N PRO A 253 0.80 8.63 -25.60
CA PRO A 253 0.36 9.91 -25.03
C PRO A 253 -0.48 9.73 -23.75
N ILE A 254 -0.54 10.78 -22.91
CA ILE A 254 -1.56 10.91 -21.83
C ILE A 254 -2.79 11.65 -22.35
N ILE A 255 -2.57 12.65 -23.21
CA ILE A 255 -3.60 13.50 -23.79
C ILE A 255 -3.70 13.17 -25.28
N ARG A 256 -4.90 12.83 -25.75
CA ARG A 256 -5.20 12.54 -27.15
C ARG A 256 -6.59 13.08 -27.48
N ALA A 257 -6.64 14.09 -28.34
CA ALA A 257 -7.91 14.57 -28.88
C ALA A 257 -8.42 13.57 -29.94
N GLY A 258 -9.62 13.03 -29.75
CA GLY A 258 -10.30 12.16 -30.73
C GLY A 258 -9.82 10.70 -30.78
N SER A 259 -10.51 9.92 -31.62
CA SER A 259 -10.17 8.52 -31.90
C SER A 259 -9.26 8.47 -33.14
N HIS A 260 -7.95 8.47 -32.93
CA HIS A 260 -7.01 8.12 -33.99
C HIS A 260 -6.78 6.59 -33.95
N GLY A 261 -6.68 5.94 -35.11
CA GLY A 261 -6.80 4.49 -35.31
C GLY A 261 -5.80 3.55 -34.60
N THR A 262 -4.96 4.03 -33.67
CA THR A 262 -4.14 3.16 -32.82
C THR A 262 -4.84 2.91 -31.48
N VAL A 263 -5.18 1.66 -31.20
CA VAL A 263 -5.75 1.24 -29.91
C VAL A 263 -4.62 1.23 -28.88
N LEU A 264 -4.74 2.07 -27.85
CA LEU A 264 -3.80 2.09 -26.73
C LEU A 264 -4.31 1.17 -25.61
N PRO A 265 -3.43 0.50 -24.86
CA PRO A 265 -3.82 -0.40 -23.76
C PRO A 265 -4.28 0.36 -22.50
N TYR A 266 -4.59 1.65 -22.62
CA TYR A 266 -5.11 2.51 -21.56
C TYR A 266 -5.91 3.67 -22.16
N THR A 267 -6.74 4.31 -21.32
CA THR A 267 -7.55 5.47 -21.74
C THR A 267 -6.76 6.76 -21.65
N CYS A 268 -6.78 7.56 -22.72
CA CYS A 268 -6.18 8.90 -22.75
C CYS A 268 -7.24 9.96 -22.38
N ALA A 269 -6.79 11.07 -21.81
CA ALA A 269 -7.65 12.25 -21.64
C ALA A 269 -7.79 12.99 -22.98
N SER A 270 -8.95 13.58 -23.25
CA SER A 270 -9.16 14.38 -24.48
C SER A 270 -8.46 15.74 -24.44
N SER A 271 -8.16 16.26 -23.24
CA SER A 271 -7.49 17.54 -23.01
C SER A 271 -6.80 17.57 -21.63
N PRO A 272 -5.89 18.53 -21.35
CA PRO A 272 -5.31 18.71 -20.01
C PRO A 272 -6.39 18.95 -18.94
N ILE A 273 -7.41 19.74 -19.28
CA ILE A 273 -8.55 20.03 -18.39
C ILE A 273 -9.28 18.72 -18.03
N MET A 274 -9.54 17.87 -19.02
CA MET A 274 -10.21 16.57 -18.78
C MET A 274 -9.34 15.63 -17.95
N PHE A 275 -8.01 15.66 -18.14
CA PHE A 275 -7.07 14.91 -17.32
C PHE A 275 -7.19 15.32 -15.85
N PHE A 276 -7.22 16.63 -15.55
CA PHE A 276 -7.34 17.11 -14.17
C PHE A 276 -8.74 16.93 -13.54
N LYS A 277 -9.79 16.69 -14.33
CA LYS A 277 -11.10 16.28 -13.83
C LYS A 277 -11.12 14.84 -13.29
N TRP A 278 -10.18 13.99 -13.68
CA TRP A 278 -10.10 12.63 -13.15
C TRP A 278 -9.62 12.61 -11.69
N SER A 279 -10.03 11.58 -10.95
CA SER A 279 -9.55 11.34 -9.59
C SER A 279 -8.03 11.18 -9.55
N VAL A 280 -7.41 11.58 -8.44
CA VAL A 280 -5.96 11.45 -8.24
C VAL A 280 -5.49 10.00 -8.46
N GLY A 281 -6.30 9.03 -8.02
CA GLY A 281 -6.03 7.60 -8.25
C GLY A 281 -5.98 7.25 -9.73
N LYS A 282 -6.96 7.69 -10.52
CA LYS A 282 -6.99 7.43 -11.98
C LYS A 282 -5.81 8.09 -12.71
N ARG A 283 -5.46 9.34 -12.36
CA ARG A 283 -4.30 10.03 -12.95
C ARG A 283 -2.99 9.29 -12.64
N LYS A 284 -2.76 8.95 -11.37
CA LYS A 284 -1.55 8.21 -10.94
C LYS A 284 -1.47 6.83 -11.58
N ALA A 285 -2.60 6.11 -11.68
CA ALA A 285 -2.66 4.80 -12.33
C ALA A 285 -2.32 4.89 -13.83
N LEU A 286 -2.85 5.89 -14.54
CA LEU A 286 -2.51 6.14 -15.94
C LEU A 286 -1.01 6.44 -16.11
N GLU A 287 -0.46 7.38 -15.33
CA GLU A 287 0.95 7.75 -15.38
C GLU A 287 1.87 6.52 -15.17
N TRP A 288 1.55 5.70 -14.17
CA TRP A 288 2.32 4.50 -13.87
C TRP A 288 2.22 3.45 -14.97
N GLN A 289 1.00 3.16 -15.44
CA GLN A 289 0.78 2.19 -16.51
C GLN A 289 1.49 2.62 -17.81
N ARG A 290 1.43 3.90 -18.16
CA ARG A 290 2.16 4.45 -19.31
C ARG A 290 3.67 4.32 -19.13
N ALA A 291 4.20 4.69 -17.97
CA ALA A 291 5.63 4.56 -17.68
C ALA A 291 6.12 3.10 -17.78
N ARG A 292 5.29 2.14 -17.34
CA ARG A 292 5.59 0.70 -17.49
C ARG A 292 5.68 0.31 -18.97
N LEU A 293 4.76 0.76 -19.80
CA LEU A 293 4.77 0.46 -21.23
C LEU A 293 5.95 1.10 -21.96
N LEU A 294 6.28 2.35 -21.60
CA LEU A 294 7.47 3.04 -22.11
C LEU A 294 8.76 2.29 -21.77
N ARG A 295 8.89 1.85 -20.51
CA ARG A 295 10.03 1.03 -20.07
C ARG A 295 10.16 -0.24 -20.91
N LEU A 296 9.07 -0.98 -21.12
CA LEU A 296 9.08 -2.21 -21.92
C LEU A 296 9.47 -1.94 -23.39
N GLN A 297 8.95 -0.86 -23.99
CA GLN A 297 9.34 -0.48 -25.35
C GLN A 297 10.82 -0.11 -25.47
N VAL A 298 11.35 0.64 -24.50
CA VAL A 298 12.78 0.99 -24.45
C VAL A 298 13.64 -0.26 -24.25
N GLN A 299 13.25 -1.18 -23.36
CA GLN A 299 13.97 -2.44 -23.17
C GLN A 299 14.01 -3.29 -24.45
N SER A 300 12.87 -3.44 -25.14
CA SER A 300 12.80 -4.16 -26.41
C SER A 300 13.72 -3.54 -27.47
N LYS A 301 13.61 -2.23 -27.68
CA LYS A 301 14.44 -1.53 -28.67
C LYS A 301 15.94 -1.59 -28.33
N ALA A 302 16.30 -1.50 -27.04
CA ALA A 302 17.70 -1.56 -26.62
C ALA A 302 18.28 -2.95 -26.90
N PHE A 303 17.45 -3.99 -26.74
CA PHE A 303 17.82 -5.35 -27.12
C PHE A 303 18.07 -5.48 -28.64
N GLU A 304 17.29 -4.81 -29.48
CA GLU A 304 17.43 -4.83 -30.95
C GLU A 304 18.69 -4.11 -31.47
N VAL A 305 19.15 -3.04 -30.81
CA VAL A 305 20.27 -2.18 -31.27
C VAL A 305 21.65 -2.85 -31.19
N ASN A 306 21.76 -4.01 -30.56
CA ASN A 306 23.01 -4.79 -30.39
C ASN A 306 24.18 -4.02 -29.75
N ASP A 307 23.87 -3.04 -28.90
CA ASP A 307 24.82 -2.30 -28.07
C ASP A 307 24.71 -2.80 -26.61
N ASN A 308 25.79 -3.36 -26.09
CA ASN A 308 25.83 -3.92 -24.74
C ASN A 308 25.64 -2.86 -23.63
N VAL A 309 26.14 -1.64 -23.84
CA VAL A 309 26.01 -0.55 -22.86
C VAL A 309 24.55 -0.10 -22.77
N LEU A 310 23.88 0.04 -23.93
CA LEU A 310 22.46 0.38 -23.98
C LEU A 310 21.58 -0.72 -23.38
N ARG A 311 21.89 -2.00 -23.64
CA ARG A 311 21.18 -3.14 -23.05
C ARG A 311 21.27 -3.14 -21.53
N THR A 312 22.48 -3.06 -20.96
CA THR A 312 22.66 -3.01 -19.51
C THR A 312 21.97 -1.80 -18.88
N ALA A 313 22.04 -0.63 -19.52
CA ALA A 313 21.33 0.56 -19.05
C ALA A 313 19.80 0.37 -19.06
N ALA A 314 19.25 -0.28 -20.10
CA ALA A 314 17.82 -0.54 -20.23
C ALA A 314 17.32 -1.63 -19.27
N GLU A 315 18.11 -2.66 -18.99
CA GLU A 315 17.80 -3.70 -18.00
C GLU A 315 17.64 -3.11 -16.60
N LEU A 316 18.51 -2.17 -16.22
CA LEU A 316 18.46 -1.45 -14.95
C LEU A 316 17.45 -0.28 -14.91
N LEU A 317 16.71 -0.05 -15.99
CA LEU A 317 15.71 1.01 -16.05
C LEU A 317 14.47 0.60 -15.25
N SER A 318 14.11 1.35 -14.21
CA SER A 318 12.90 1.08 -13.42
C SER A 318 11.67 1.83 -13.95
N THR A 319 10.46 1.36 -13.63
CA THR A 319 9.22 2.09 -14.00
C THR A 319 9.17 3.48 -13.34
N LYS A 320 9.71 3.59 -12.12
CA LYS A 320 9.81 4.84 -11.38
C LYS A 320 10.73 5.83 -12.10
N ASP A 321 11.85 5.35 -12.65
CA ASP A 321 12.81 6.19 -13.39
C ASP A 321 12.14 6.82 -14.60
N VAL A 322 11.41 6.03 -15.40
CA VAL A 322 10.68 6.51 -16.58
C VAL A 322 9.57 7.49 -16.21
N LEU A 323 8.86 7.23 -15.11
CA LEU A 323 7.82 8.13 -14.61
C LEU A 323 8.40 9.49 -14.20
N LEU A 324 9.51 9.49 -13.46
CA LEU A 324 10.20 10.72 -13.07
C LEU A 324 10.73 11.47 -14.29
N TRP A 325 11.37 10.76 -15.23
CA TRP A 325 11.82 11.34 -16.49
C TRP A 325 10.68 11.99 -17.28
N CYS A 326 9.51 11.35 -17.37
CA CYS A 326 8.33 11.92 -18.04
C CYS A 326 7.85 13.23 -17.39
N ARG A 327 7.92 13.34 -16.06
CA ARG A 327 7.54 14.56 -15.34
C ARG A 327 8.56 15.68 -15.52
N GLU A 328 9.84 15.34 -15.42
CA GLU A 328 10.95 16.28 -15.61
C GLU A 328 10.92 16.89 -17.02
N HIS A 329 10.63 16.08 -18.04
CA HIS A 329 10.60 16.49 -19.45
C HIS A 329 9.21 16.95 -19.92
N LYS A 330 8.27 17.23 -19.00
CA LYS A 330 6.93 17.79 -19.32
C LYS A 330 6.06 16.91 -20.23
N TYR A 331 6.30 15.60 -20.26
CA TYR A 331 5.42 14.64 -20.93
C TYR A 331 4.22 14.22 -20.06
N THR A 332 4.13 14.73 -18.84
CA THR A 332 3.03 14.52 -17.90
C THR A 332 2.45 15.89 -17.50
N PRO A 333 1.13 16.11 -17.64
CA PRO A 333 0.53 17.41 -17.31
C PRO A 333 0.77 17.82 -15.87
N SER A 334 1.19 19.07 -15.65
CA SER A 334 1.42 19.62 -14.31
C SER A 334 0.51 20.82 -14.04
N ARG A 335 0.01 20.97 -12.80
CA ARG A 335 -1.01 22.00 -12.46
C ARG A 335 -0.47 23.44 -12.56
N LEU A 336 0.85 23.61 -12.67
CA LEU A 336 1.49 24.91 -12.82
C LEU A 336 1.30 25.49 -14.23
N GLU A 337 1.16 24.63 -15.25
CA GLU A 337 0.99 25.05 -16.64
C GLU A 337 -0.36 25.75 -16.88
N ASP A 338 -1.38 25.47 -16.06
CA ASP A 338 -2.66 26.20 -16.09
C ASP A 338 -2.52 27.68 -15.66
N VAL A 339 -1.47 28.05 -14.93
CA VAL A 339 -1.24 29.45 -14.51
C VAL A 339 -0.50 30.23 -15.60
N GLU A 340 0.45 29.60 -16.28
CA GLU A 340 1.16 30.20 -17.42
C GLU A 340 0.24 30.33 -18.66
N GLU A 341 -0.59 29.33 -18.97
CA GLU A 341 -1.57 29.43 -20.06
C GLU A 341 -2.67 30.46 -19.74
N LYS A 342 -3.13 30.54 -18.50
CA LYS A 342 -4.06 31.61 -18.08
C LYS A 342 -3.41 32.99 -18.10
N LYS A 343 -2.15 33.13 -17.70
CA LYS A 343 -1.42 34.40 -17.83
C LYS A 343 -1.22 34.79 -19.29
N SER A 344 -0.88 33.83 -20.15
CA SER A 344 -0.67 34.08 -21.58
C SER A 344 -1.98 34.42 -22.30
N ALA A 345 -3.09 33.76 -21.96
CA ALA A 345 -4.42 34.09 -22.46
C ALA A 345 -4.91 35.46 -21.96
N LEU A 346 -4.61 35.82 -20.71
CA LEU A 346 -4.94 37.13 -20.12
C LEU A 346 -4.10 38.27 -20.74
N ILE A 347 -2.86 37.98 -21.16
CA ILE A 347 -1.97 38.93 -21.86
C ILE A 347 -2.36 39.07 -23.35
N MET A 348 -2.96 38.04 -23.95
CA MET A 348 -3.36 38.02 -25.38
C MET A 348 -4.80 38.48 -25.64
N GLY A 349 -5.54 38.91 -24.61
CA GLY A 349 -6.81 39.64 -24.77
C GLY A 349 -7.94 38.84 -25.45
N TYR A 350 -8.28 37.67 -24.91
CA TYR A 350 -9.57 37.01 -25.15
C TYR A 350 -10.48 37.08 -23.92
#